data_AF-A0A267ENS3-F1
#
_entry.id   AF-A0A267ENS3-F1
#
_cell.length_a   1.000
_cell.length_b   1.000
_cell.length_c   1.000
_cell.angle_alpha   90.00
_cell.angle_beta   90.00
_cell.angle_gamma   90.00
#
_symmetry.space_group_name_H-M   'P 1'
#
loop_
_entity.id
_entity.type
_entity.pdbx_description
1 polymer ?
#
loop_
_entity_poly.entity_id
_entity_poly.type
_entity_poly.pdbx_seq_one_letter_code
_entity_poly.pdbx_strand_id
1 'polypeptide(L)'
;MLAQGIVTSAAFCFLLICISAASSALTPNVMDACGDASWNYYPLSGKCYKRISNALAVNQSEAKSVCSAAAARLIQLDSRAESLDFFRYCIKTEATGSSIWTDAVNDGGTWQWQTSGLTVKNSSWDPSGGATQSGSCAFFTVTFSADNAEWSQSTGLRKADCGALLAVFCEKSAATCNPSTSLASQYNSLTMRLANTSYGVEFYPDTANYGQLINVQCRPGFYRASDSLTAKVSYPVTADGLRANQIYCFADGSFASNVIEVCNPIRCNATMLKTDLKIPHVKPYESVLTSNFYNYTDSFTVNCSRGYVSYTNLSSVRSSVACGQNWIDKTMGEWQPPDLNTCTAVKCEPIMNVINPNSISYKAYNREDSREYGEFQLSSFPYYPNQVSIKCKQAGYFFEDRQFDKIIKCDLSNGSLISGQWIGIYGTDLNNLKTINCKPVSCLSDTLMPRSTDASTLIKTKSFKNNVTIEFGNGTRVTVEAAAVNIPDEYPYASVIAFQCTETSDTGVGEPIAYCKSDGTWNITQLPSCIQKTANLDLAGRKHYVPPAKEADSAQSIGAVVIIILVMFSVLVIVLDLSTLSRDINLLKTNLKRLKSLKKLK
;
A
#
# COMPACT_ATOMS: atom_id res chain seq x y z
N MET A 1 23.57 9.79 -41.99
CA MET A 1 24.14 8.93 -40.92
C MET A 1 25.57 9.30 -40.47
N LEU A 2 26.12 10.46 -40.87
CA LEU A 2 27.46 10.94 -40.44
C LEU A 2 27.41 12.19 -39.54
N ALA A 3 26.22 12.70 -39.20
CA ALA A 3 26.05 13.94 -38.45
C ALA A 3 25.60 13.75 -36.98
N GLN A 4 25.24 12.52 -36.56
CA GLN A 4 24.83 12.23 -35.17
C GLN A 4 25.96 11.72 -34.27
N GLY A 5 27.13 11.36 -34.82
CA GLY A 5 28.28 10.86 -34.05
C GLY A 5 29.20 11.94 -33.46
N ILE A 6 29.06 13.20 -33.90
CA ILE A 6 29.91 14.31 -33.42
C ILE A 6 29.26 15.01 -32.21
N VAL A 7 27.92 14.99 -32.12
CA VAL A 7 27.17 15.70 -31.07
C VAL A 7 27.23 14.96 -29.72
N THR A 8 27.36 13.63 -29.72
CA THR A 8 27.48 12.82 -28.49
C THR A 8 28.89 12.84 -27.90
N SER A 9 29.93 12.89 -28.73
CA SER A 9 31.33 12.99 -28.28
C SER A 9 31.65 14.37 -27.68
N ALA A 10 31.06 15.44 -28.22
CA ALA A 10 31.18 16.79 -27.65
C ALA A 10 30.42 16.90 -26.32
N ALA A 11 29.25 16.26 -26.18
CA ALA A 11 28.48 16.26 -24.94
C ALA A 11 29.14 15.43 -23.81
N PHE A 12 29.83 14.33 -24.14
CA PHE A 12 30.61 13.55 -23.16
C PHE A 12 31.88 14.30 -22.72
N CYS A 13 32.56 14.98 -23.64
CA CYS A 13 33.67 15.89 -23.31
C CYS A 13 33.19 17.12 -22.51
N PHE A 14 32.02 17.70 -22.82
CA PHE A 14 31.46 18.80 -22.04
C PHE A 14 31.01 18.37 -20.63
N LEU A 15 30.54 17.14 -20.45
CA LEU A 15 30.21 16.61 -19.10
C LEU A 15 31.47 16.36 -18.25
N LEU A 16 32.60 16.02 -18.88
CA LEU A 16 33.91 15.88 -18.21
C LEU A 16 34.60 17.23 -17.96
N ILE A 17 34.35 18.25 -18.79
CA ILE A 17 34.96 19.59 -18.67
C ILE A 17 34.15 20.53 -17.76
N CYS A 18 32.84 20.34 -17.61
CA CYS A 18 32.03 21.18 -16.71
C CYS A 18 32.13 20.79 -15.21
N ILE A 19 32.85 19.72 -14.87
CA ILE A 19 33.12 19.33 -13.46
C ILE A 19 34.46 19.91 -12.96
N SER A 20 35.33 20.45 -13.83
CA SER A 20 36.66 20.95 -13.44
C SER A 20 36.74 22.45 -13.14
N ALA A 21 35.62 23.18 -13.09
CA ALA A 21 35.60 24.62 -12.82
C ALA A 21 35.33 24.99 -11.34
N ALA A 22 35.47 24.05 -10.40
CA ALA A 22 35.50 24.34 -8.97
C ALA A 22 36.85 23.88 -8.38
N SER A 23 37.59 24.84 -7.82
CA SER A 23 38.84 24.70 -7.07
C SER A 23 40.06 24.13 -7.82
N SER A 24 40.75 24.98 -8.60
CA SER A 24 42.17 24.78 -8.94
C SER A 24 43.11 24.92 -7.72
N ALA A 25 42.59 25.21 -6.52
CA ALA A 25 43.37 25.45 -5.31
C ALA A 25 43.54 24.21 -4.39
N LEU A 26 42.81 23.11 -4.61
CA LEU A 26 42.74 21.97 -3.66
C LEU A 26 43.04 20.60 -4.29
N THR A 27 43.66 20.55 -5.46
CA THR A 27 44.03 19.26 -6.08
C THR A 27 45.17 18.60 -5.29
N PRO A 28 44.99 17.36 -4.78
CA PRO A 28 46.05 16.67 -4.06
C PRO A 28 47.28 16.47 -4.94
N ASN A 29 48.43 16.90 -4.45
CA ASN A 29 49.72 16.62 -5.06
C ASN A 29 50.11 15.16 -4.80
N VAL A 30 50.39 14.42 -5.88
CA VAL A 30 50.78 13.01 -5.85
C VAL A 30 52.05 12.76 -5.05
N MET A 31 53.02 13.68 -5.11
CA MET A 31 54.26 13.58 -4.32
C MET A 31 53.95 13.58 -2.83
N ASP A 32 53.03 14.43 -2.39
CA ASP A 32 52.69 14.57 -0.97
C ASP A 32 51.86 13.37 -0.48
N ALA A 33 51.01 12.81 -1.35
CA ALA A 33 50.18 11.64 -1.02
C ALA A 33 50.97 10.33 -0.94
N CYS A 34 51.87 10.14 -1.92
CA CYS A 34 52.50 8.86 -2.19
C CYS A 34 54.01 8.87 -1.90
N GLY A 35 54.61 10.02 -1.57
CA GLY A 35 56.06 10.18 -1.39
C GLY A 35 56.89 10.06 -2.68
N ASP A 36 56.25 9.82 -3.83
CA ASP A 36 56.89 9.62 -5.14
C ASP A 36 55.87 9.82 -6.29
N ALA A 37 56.21 10.66 -7.28
CA ALA A 37 55.38 11.01 -8.44
C ALA A 37 55.23 9.87 -9.45
N SER A 38 56.01 8.80 -9.33
CA SER A 38 55.83 7.60 -10.16
C SER A 38 54.58 6.79 -9.80
N TRP A 39 53.90 7.14 -8.69
CA TRP A 39 52.64 6.57 -8.27
C TRP A 39 51.45 7.40 -8.75
N ASN A 40 50.25 6.82 -8.73
CA ASN A 40 49.02 7.54 -9.01
C ASN A 40 48.13 7.53 -7.77
N TYR A 41 47.88 8.70 -7.20
CA TYR A 41 47.02 8.84 -6.03
C TYR A 41 45.54 8.89 -6.40
N TYR A 42 44.72 8.18 -5.62
CA TYR A 42 43.26 8.21 -5.73
C TYR A 42 42.63 8.51 -4.36
N PRO A 43 41.90 9.64 -4.22
CA PRO A 43 41.44 10.13 -2.92
C PRO A 43 40.21 9.38 -2.36
N LEU A 44 39.42 8.68 -3.18
CA LEU A 44 38.23 7.99 -2.67
C LEU A 44 38.61 6.72 -1.89
N SER A 45 39.60 5.96 -2.36
CA SER A 45 40.19 4.82 -1.64
C SER A 45 41.34 5.21 -0.71
N GLY A 46 41.94 6.38 -0.91
CA GLY A 46 43.13 6.82 -0.18
C GLY A 46 44.37 6.00 -0.53
N LYS A 47 44.39 5.40 -1.72
CA LYS A 47 45.46 4.51 -2.17
C LYS A 47 46.28 5.16 -3.29
N CYS A 48 47.54 4.78 -3.31
CA CYS A 48 48.45 5.03 -4.41
C CYS A 48 48.63 3.75 -5.20
N TYR A 49 48.37 3.79 -6.51
CA TYR A 49 48.55 2.65 -7.40
C TYR A 49 49.73 2.88 -8.34
N LYS A 50 50.47 1.80 -8.62
CA LYS A 50 51.54 1.80 -9.61
C LYS A 50 51.55 0.48 -10.37
N ARG A 51 51.71 0.59 -11.68
CA ARG A 51 51.97 -0.53 -12.57
C ARG A 51 53.48 -0.66 -12.67
N ILE A 52 54.00 -1.84 -12.38
CA ILE A 52 55.43 -2.12 -12.58
C ILE A 52 55.60 -2.48 -14.07
N SER A 53 56.48 -1.77 -14.78
CA SER A 53 56.48 -1.63 -16.25
C SER A 53 56.62 -2.95 -17.06
N ASN A 54 55.82 -3.05 -18.12
CA ASN A 54 55.93 -3.77 -19.41
C ASN A 54 56.41 -5.23 -19.61
N ALA A 55 56.96 -6.02 -18.69
CA ALA A 55 57.54 -7.32 -19.14
C ALA A 55 57.45 -8.58 -18.26
N LEU A 56 56.90 -8.55 -17.05
CA LEU A 56 56.92 -9.77 -16.24
C LEU A 56 55.52 -10.04 -15.70
N ALA A 57 54.73 -10.66 -16.59
CA ALA A 57 53.69 -11.55 -16.13
C ALA A 57 54.39 -12.62 -15.29
N VAL A 58 54.15 -12.60 -13.97
CA VAL A 58 54.86 -13.46 -13.00
C VAL A 58 53.84 -14.26 -12.21
N ASN A 59 54.31 -15.28 -11.51
CA ASN A 59 53.49 -15.99 -10.53
C ASN A 59 53.15 -15.06 -9.34
N GLN A 60 52.17 -15.47 -8.54
CA GLN A 60 51.65 -14.63 -7.45
C GLN A 60 52.71 -14.32 -6.38
N SER A 61 53.59 -15.28 -6.05
CA SER A 61 54.60 -15.10 -5.01
C SER A 61 55.69 -14.11 -5.42
N GLU A 62 56.10 -14.15 -6.68
CA GLU A 62 57.01 -13.17 -7.28
C GLU A 62 56.35 -11.79 -7.40
N ALA A 63 55.06 -11.72 -7.80
CA ALA A 63 54.30 -10.48 -7.82
C ALA A 63 54.29 -9.79 -6.44
N LYS A 64 54.12 -10.58 -5.37
CA LYS A 64 54.19 -10.10 -3.98
C LYS A 64 55.58 -9.59 -3.61
N SER A 65 56.62 -10.30 -4.02
CA SER A 65 58.02 -9.88 -3.81
C SER A 65 58.30 -8.54 -4.50
N VAL A 66 57.86 -8.39 -5.76
CA VAL A 66 58.00 -7.17 -6.55
C VAL A 66 57.32 -5.97 -5.88
N CYS A 67 56.08 -6.13 -5.41
CA CYS A 67 55.41 -5.04 -4.70
C CYS A 67 56.09 -4.71 -3.37
N SER A 68 56.56 -5.73 -2.63
CA SER A 68 57.27 -5.53 -1.37
C SER A 68 58.58 -4.76 -1.56
N ALA A 69 59.33 -5.03 -2.63
CA ALA A 69 60.53 -4.29 -3.01
C ALA A 69 60.27 -2.81 -3.32
N ALA A 70 59.04 -2.47 -3.72
CA ALA A 70 58.58 -1.10 -3.92
C ALA A 70 57.94 -0.47 -2.66
N ALA A 71 58.15 -1.05 -1.48
CA ALA A 71 57.51 -0.67 -0.21
C ALA A 71 55.97 -0.60 -0.32
N ALA A 72 55.39 -1.55 -1.05
CA ALA A 72 53.98 -1.64 -1.38
C ALA A 72 53.49 -3.08 -1.24
N ARG A 73 52.22 -3.33 -1.54
CA ARG A 73 51.61 -4.66 -1.52
C ARG A 73 50.80 -4.91 -2.79
N LEU A 74 50.37 -6.16 -2.98
CA LEU A 74 49.41 -6.49 -4.03
C LEU A 74 48.06 -5.83 -3.77
N ILE A 75 47.30 -5.63 -4.83
CA ILE A 75 46.01 -4.94 -4.79
C ILE A 75 45.03 -5.66 -3.88
N GLN A 76 44.36 -4.88 -3.03
CA GLN A 76 43.29 -5.32 -2.15
C GLN A 76 42.02 -4.51 -2.45
N LEU A 77 40.93 -5.21 -2.77
CA LEU A 77 39.64 -4.62 -3.15
C LEU A 77 38.55 -5.03 -2.16
N ASP A 78 38.67 -4.57 -0.92
CA ASP A 78 37.75 -4.93 0.17
C ASP A 78 36.54 -3.98 0.25
N SER A 79 36.66 -2.78 -0.32
CA SER A 79 35.57 -1.80 -0.36
C SER A 79 35.16 -1.41 -1.78
N ARG A 80 33.92 -0.94 -1.93
CA ARG A 80 33.44 -0.38 -3.21
C ARG A 80 34.27 0.84 -3.66
N ALA A 81 34.78 1.61 -2.71
CA ALA A 81 35.67 2.75 -2.98
C ALA A 81 36.98 2.29 -3.64
N GLU A 82 37.63 1.27 -3.06
CA GLU A 82 38.85 0.64 -3.62
C GLU A 82 38.60 0.07 -5.02
N SER A 83 37.50 -0.68 -5.21
CA SER A 83 37.16 -1.24 -6.52
C SER A 83 36.95 -0.18 -7.60
N LEU A 84 36.27 0.93 -7.27
CA LEU A 84 36.02 2.02 -8.22
C LEU A 84 37.29 2.77 -8.59
N ASP A 85 38.14 3.11 -7.61
CA ASP A 85 39.38 3.84 -7.87
C ASP A 85 40.39 2.96 -8.61
N PHE A 86 40.50 1.68 -8.24
CA PHE A 86 41.37 0.76 -8.96
C PHE A 86 40.89 0.51 -10.40
N PHE A 87 39.58 0.40 -10.62
CA PHE A 87 39.01 0.33 -11.97
C PHE A 87 39.36 1.57 -12.81
N ARG A 88 39.26 2.78 -12.23
CA ARG A 88 39.69 4.00 -12.93
C ARG A 88 41.18 4.01 -13.23
N TYR A 89 41.99 3.55 -12.30
CA TYR A 89 43.40 3.41 -12.54
C TYR A 89 43.67 2.48 -13.72
N CYS A 90 42.99 1.33 -13.78
CA CYS A 90 43.10 0.40 -14.90
C CYS A 90 42.73 1.07 -16.24
N ILE A 91 41.65 1.85 -16.30
CA ILE A 91 41.29 2.62 -17.52
C ILE A 91 42.38 3.63 -17.88
N LYS A 92 42.83 4.43 -16.90
CA LYS A 92 43.85 5.48 -17.10
C LYS A 92 45.16 4.89 -17.65
N THR A 93 45.53 3.68 -17.23
CA THR A 93 46.74 2.99 -17.67
C THR A 93 46.54 2.01 -18.81
N GLU A 94 45.37 2.04 -19.47
CA GLU A 94 45.02 1.15 -20.59
C GLU A 94 45.18 -0.35 -20.25
N ALA A 95 44.91 -0.72 -19.00
CA ALA A 95 45.01 -2.10 -18.50
C ALA A 95 43.70 -2.89 -18.68
N THR A 96 42.75 -2.36 -19.44
CA THR A 96 41.48 -3.02 -19.76
C THR A 96 41.75 -4.30 -20.57
N GLY A 97 41.18 -5.42 -20.13
CA GLY A 97 41.45 -6.75 -20.68
C GLY A 97 42.66 -7.47 -20.05
N SER A 98 43.43 -6.82 -19.18
CA SER A 98 44.51 -7.48 -18.44
C SER A 98 43.97 -8.27 -17.25
N SER A 99 44.62 -9.40 -16.96
CA SER A 99 44.46 -10.14 -15.70
C SER A 99 45.52 -9.67 -14.72
N ILE A 100 45.10 -9.17 -13.57
CA ILE A 100 45.96 -8.47 -12.62
C ILE A 100 45.98 -9.20 -11.29
N TRP A 101 47.17 -9.52 -10.77
CA TRP A 101 47.28 -10.18 -9.47
C TRP A 101 46.70 -9.34 -8.34
N THR A 102 46.00 -10.01 -7.42
CA THR A 102 45.50 -9.42 -6.17
C THR A 102 46.07 -10.17 -4.97
N ASP A 103 45.93 -9.57 -3.79
CA ASP A 103 46.41 -10.14 -2.54
C ASP A 103 45.49 -11.27 -1.98
N ALA A 104 44.44 -11.65 -2.70
CA ALA A 104 43.48 -12.66 -2.27
C ALA A 104 43.96 -14.09 -2.57
N VAL A 105 43.93 -14.93 -1.53
CA VAL A 105 44.32 -16.35 -1.57
C VAL A 105 43.27 -17.22 -0.87
N ASN A 106 43.17 -18.48 -1.29
CA ASN A 106 42.36 -19.48 -0.64
C ASN A 106 43.25 -20.33 0.27
N ASP A 107 43.00 -20.24 1.59
CA ASP A 107 43.67 -21.06 2.59
C ASP A 107 42.61 -21.92 3.29
N GLY A 108 42.71 -23.25 3.17
CA GLY A 108 41.81 -24.18 3.84
C GLY A 108 40.32 -24.07 3.48
N GLY A 109 39.97 -23.50 2.32
CA GLY A 109 38.58 -23.38 1.84
C GLY A 109 37.94 -22.00 2.04
N THR A 110 38.66 -21.05 2.64
CA THR A 110 38.19 -19.66 2.81
C THR A 110 39.10 -18.70 2.05
N TRP A 111 38.49 -17.77 1.31
CA TRP A 111 39.20 -16.70 0.62
C TRP A 111 39.49 -15.54 1.56
N GLN A 112 40.76 -15.14 1.64
CA GLN A 112 41.22 -14.04 2.49
C GLN A 112 42.24 -13.17 1.78
N TRP A 113 42.24 -11.88 2.11
CA TRP A 113 43.29 -10.94 1.76
C TRP A 113 44.53 -11.23 2.62
N GLN A 114 45.62 -11.70 2.01
CA GLN A 114 46.75 -12.25 2.74
C GLN A 114 47.43 -11.24 3.67
N THR A 115 47.46 -9.96 3.30
CA THR A 115 48.11 -8.89 4.07
C THR A 115 47.25 -8.42 5.23
N SER A 116 45.92 -8.34 5.07
CA SER A 116 45.03 -7.82 6.12
C SER A 116 44.34 -8.91 6.94
N GLY A 117 44.36 -10.15 6.49
CA GLY A 117 43.62 -11.27 7.08
C GLY A 117 42.10 -11.15 6.96
N LEU A 118 41.59 -10.19 6.17
CA LEU A 118 40.15 -9.98 6.00
C LEU A 118 39.59 -10.98 5.01
N THR A 119 38.41 -11.54 5.30
CA THR A 119 37.70 -12.42 4.37
C THR A 119 37.29 -11.67 3.11
N VAL A 120 37.51 -12.27 1.94
CA VAL A 120 37.09 -11.71 0.65
C VAL A 120 35.57 -11.75 0.56
N LYS A 121 34.93 -10.60 0.38
CA LYS A 121 33.47 -10.49 0.30
C LYS A 121 32.95 -11.13 -0.98
N ASN A 122 31.80 -11.82 -0.89
CA ASN A 122 31.14 -12.43 -2.06
C ASN A 122 30.85 -11.40 -3.18
N SER A 123 30.57 -10.15 -2.82
CA SER A 123 30.35 -9.04 -3.75
C SER A 123 31.57 -8.60 -4.56
N SER A 124 32.78 -9.03 -4.17
CA SER A 124 34.02 -8.70 -4.90
C SER A 124 34.28 -9.64 -6.07
N TRP A 125 33.60 -10.80 -6.13
CA TRP A 125 33.74 -11.77 -7.21
C TRP A 125 32.93 -11.37 -8.44
N ASP A 126 33.45 -11.71 -9.62
CA ASP A 126 32.77 -11.47 -10.88
C ASP A 126 31.45 -12.28 -10.98
N PRO A 127 30.29 -11.60 -11.16
CA PRO A 127 28.99 -12.24 -11.23
C PRO A 127 28.80 -13.15 -12.46
N SER A 128 29.58 -12.99 -13.53
CA SER A 128 29.46 -13.82 -14.75
C SER A 128 30.13 -15.21 -14.64
N GLY A 129 30.39 -15.68 -13.42
CA GLY A 129 30.92 -17.03 -13.18
C GLY A 129 32.43 -17.09 -12.90
N GLY A 130 32.98 -16.16 -12.10
CA GLY A 130 34.37 -16.27 -11.60
C GLY A 130 34.66 -17.55 -10.80
N ALA A 131 33.65 -18.36 -10.48
CA ALA A 131 33.74 -19.59 -9.71
C ALA A 131 34.13 -20.85 -10.48
N THR A 132 34.10 -20.84 -11.83
CA THR A 132 34.32 -22.03 -12.68
C THR A 132 35.78 -22.36 -12.96
N GLN A 133 36.71 -21.48 -12.61
CA GLN A 133 38.15 -21.72 -12.74
C GLN A 133 38.72 -22.35 -11.46
N SER A 134 39.61 -23.35 -11.60
CA SER A 134 40.38 -23.91 -10.49
C SER A 134 41.52 -22.97 -10.11
N GLY A 135 41.83 -22.89 -8.80
CA GLY A 135 42.91 -22.04 -8.33
C GLY A 135 42.78 -21.62 -6.87
N SER A 136 43.93 -21.41 -6.22
CA SER A 136 44.04 -20.93 -4.84
C SER A 136 44.44 -19.46 -4.74
N CYS A 137 44.58 -18.75 -5.87
CA CYS A 137 44.87 -17.33 -5.94
C CYS A 137 43.81 -16.59 -6.75
N ALA A 138 43.64 -15.30 -6.51
CA ALA A 138 42.67 -14.47 -7.22
C ALA A 138 43.34 -13.36 -8.02
N PHE A 139 42.76 -13.07 -9.18
CA PHE A 139 43.13 -11.94 -10.03
C PHE A 139 41.91 -11.06 -10.30
N PHE A 140 42.16 -9.79 -10.56
CA PHE A 140 41.16 -8.82 -10.97
C PHE A 140 41.20 -8.64 -12.49
N THR A 141 40.04 -8.49 -13.11
CA THR A 141 39.94 -8.19 -14.53
C THR A 141 38.87 -7.13 -14.80
N VAL A 142 39.06 -6.42 -15.90
CA VAL A 142 38.14 -5.41 -16.43
C VAL A 142 37.91 -5.74 -17.90
N THR A 143 36.72 -6.23 -18.23
CA THR A 143 36.35 -6.60 -19.59
C THR A 143 35.16 -5.79 -20.07
N PHE A 144 35.26 -5.29 -21.30
CA PHE A 144 34.13 -4.69 -22.02
C PHE A 144 33.75 -5.63 -23.16
N SER A 145 32.49 -6.03 -23.23
CA SER A 145 31.94 -6.74 -24.39
C SER A 145 30.87 -5.87 -25.05
N ALA A 146 30.73 -6.01 -26.36
CA ALA A 146 29.65 -5.42 -27.12
C ALA A 146 28.78 -6.56 -27.65
N ASP A 147 27.62 -6.78 -27.02
CA ASP A 147 26.62 -7.72 -27.51
C ASP A 147 25.41 -6.91 -28.00
N ASN A 148 24.93 -7.18 -29.21
CA ASN A 148 23.75 -6.53 -29.80
C ASN A 148 23.75 -4.98 -29.76
N ALA A 149 24.92 -4.36 -30.00
CA ALA A 149 25.12 -2.90 -29.92
C ALA A 149 24.92 -2.27 -28.53
N GLU A 150 24.83 -3.08 -27.48
CA GLU A 150 24.94 -2.63 -26.09
C GLU A 150 26.32 -2.97 -25.53
N TRP A 151 26.96 -1.98 -24.91
CA TRP A 151 28.23 -2.18 -24.20
C TRP A 151 27.94 -2.72 -22.81
N SER A 152 28.44 -3.91 -22.51
CA SER A 152 28.43 -4.47 -21.17
C SER A 152 29.83 -4.47 -20.56
N GLN A 153 29.91 -4.15 -19.28
CA GLN A 153 31.13 -4.13 -18.50
C GLN A 153 31.05 -5.25 -17.45
N SER A 154 32.05 -6.14 -17.44
CA SER A 154 32.29 -7.06 -16.34
C SER A 154 33.59 -6.68 -15.63
N THR A 155 33.51 -6.56 -14.30
CA THR A 155 34.64 -6.29 -13.40
C THR A 155 34.48 -7.09 -12.13
N GLY A 156 35.56 -7.71 -11.68
CA GLY A 156 35.56 -8.44 -10.42
C GLY A 156 36.74 -9.40 -10.28
N LEU A 157 36.79 -10.08 -9.13
CA LEU A 157 37.76 -11.12 -8.87
C LEU A 157 37.39 -12.41 -9.61
N ARG A 158 38.41 -13.10 -10.09
CA ARG A 158 38.34 -14.44 -10.69
C ARG A 158 39.44 -15.33 -10.10
N LYS A 159 39.21 -16.63 -10.08
CA LYS A 159 40.17 -17.62 -9.56
C LYS A 159 41.23 -17.95 -10.60
N ALA A 160 42.48 -18.12 -10.18
CA ALA A 160 43.58 -18.61 -11.01
C ALA A 160 44.52 -19.51 -10.21
N ASP A 161 45.25 -20.36 -10.94
CA ASP A 161 46.43 -21.05 -10.41
C ASP A 161 47.46 -20.01 -9.98
N CYS A 162 47.99 -20.12 -8.76
CA CYS A 162 49.00 -19.22 -8.22
C CYS A 162 50.30 -19.19 -9.05
N GLY A 163 50.56 -20.23 -9.86
CA GLY A 163 51.66 -20.28 -10.82
C GLY A 163 51.40 -19.55 -12.15
N ALA A 164 50.18 -19.05 -12.39
CA ALA A 164 49.86 -18.32 -13.61
C ALA A 164 50.70 -17.04 -13.75
N LEU A 165 51.04 -16.68 -14.98
CA LEU A 165 51.82 -15.48 -15.26
C LEU A 165 50.86 -14.32 -15.54
N LEU A 166 50.66 -13.43 -14.57
CA LEU A 166 49.72 -12.30 -14.66
C LEU A 166 50.40 -10.95 -14.36
N ALA A 167 49.76 -9.85 -14.75
CA ALA A 167 50.30 -8.50 -14.58
C ALA A 167 50.35 -8.08 -13.10
N VAL A 168 51.40 -7.34 -12.73
CA VAL A 168 51.64 -6.90 -11.35
C VAL A 168 51.29 -5.43 -11.19
N PHE A 169 50.33 -5.18 -10.32
CA PHE A 169 49.92 -3.86 -9.88
C PHE A 169 50.13 -3.81 -8.37
N CYS A 170 50.74 -2.73 -7.90
CA CYS A 170 51.03 -2.54 -6.50
C CYS A 170 50.21 -1.39 -5.94
N GLU A 171 49.82 -1.51 -4.68
CA GLU A 171 49.18 -0.46 -3.91
C GLU A 171 49.96 -0.12 -2.64
N LYS A 172 49.82 1.12 -2.20
CA LYS A 172 50.18 1.54 -0.84
C LYS A 172 49.16 2.55 -0.33
N SER A 173 48.98 2.61 0.99
CA SER A 173 48.09 3.58 1.62
C SER A 173 48.74 4.96 1.69
N ALA A 174 47.97 6.01 1.45
CA ALA A 174 48.36 7.38 1.75
C ALA A 174 47.98 7.74 3.19
N ALA A 175 48.43 8.91 3.65
CA ALA A 175 48.02 9.49 4.92
C ALA A 175 46.48 9.72 4.97
N THR A 176 45.91 9.59 6.16
CA THR A 176 44.49 9.86 6.43
C THR A 176 44.38 10.84 7.60
N CYS A 177 43.32 11.63 7.60
CA CYS A 177 42.97 12.52 8.69
C CYS A 177 41.80 11.92 9.47
N ASN A 178 41.91 11.86 10.80
CA ASN A 178 40.83 11.41 11.68
C ASN A 178 40.12 12.64 12.28
N PRO A 179 38.85 12.89 11.94
CA PRO A 179 38.13 14.07 12.46
C PRO A 179 37.92 14.00 13.97
N SER A 180 37.88 12.79 14.56
CA SER A 180 37.67 12.61 16.00
C SER A 180 38.87 13.07 16.84
N THR A 181 40.07 13.11 16.26
CA THR A 181 41.28 13.62 16.93
C THR A 181 41.51 15.08 16.59
N SER A 182 41.48 15.41 15.30
CA SER A 182 41.90 16.72 14.79
C SER A 182 40.81 17.78 14.87
N LEU A 183 39.54 17.39 14.98
CA LEU A 183 38.37 18.26 15.09
C LEU A 183 37.51 17.91 16.33
N ALA A 184 38.12 17.36 17.39
CA ALA A 184 37.40 16.82 18.56
C ALA A 184 36.42 17.79 19.23
N SER A 185 36.66 19.11 19.13
CA SER A 185 35.77 20.14 19.68
C SER A 185 34.55 20.46 18.81
N GLN A 186 34.53 20.02 17.55
CA GLN A 186 33.51 20.36 16.55
C GLN A 186 32.82 19.12 15.95
N TYR A 187 33.52 17.98 15.89
CA TYR A 187 33.02 16.73 15.34
C TYR A 187 32.70 15.73 16.45
N ASN A 188 31.44 15.27 16.48
CA ASN A 188 31.00 14.23 17.40
C ASN A 188 30.53 13.00 16.62
N SER A 189 31.33 11.93 16.63
CA SER A 189 31.08 10.69 15.88
C SER A 189 29.80 9.96 16.28
N LEU A 190 29.21 10.24 17.44
CA LEU A 190 27.92 9.67 17.87
C LEU A 190 26.72 10.33 17.16
N THR A 191 26.88 11.59 16.74
CA THR A 191 25.78 12.40 16.16
C THR A 191 26.04 12.74 14.69
N MET A 192 27.29 12.65 14.25
CA MET A 192 27.78 13.02 12.93
C MET A 192 28.46 11.83 12.25
N ARG A 193 28.49 11.89 10.93
CA ARG A 193 29.24 10.98 10.06
C ARG A 193 29.83 11.76 8.89
N LEU A 194 30.95 11.29 8.38
CA LEU A 194 31.48 11.79 7.13
C LEU A 194 30.65 11.25 5.97
N ALA A 195 30.48 12.06 4.94
CA ALA A 195 29.80 11.69 3.71
C ALA A 195 30.58 12.24 2.51
N ASN A 196 30.94 11.36 1.60
CA ASN A 196 31.47 11.72 0.30
C ASN A 196 30.52 11.22 -0.78
N THR A 197 30.00 12.12 -1.60
CA THR A 197 29.25 11.76 -2.80
C THR A 197 30.21 11.81 -3.99
N SER A 198 30.57 10.63 -4.48
CA SER A 198 31.44 10.49 -5.63
C SER A 198 30.74 9.61 -6.66
N TYR A 199 30.63 10.08 -7.91
CA TYR A 199 30.03 9.32 -9.03
C TYR A 199 28.58 8.88 -8.77
N GLY A 200 27.80 9.75 -8.12
CA GLY A 200 26.40 9.47 -7.77
C GLY A 200 26.22 8.44 -6.65
N VAL A 201 27.31 8.00 -5.99
CA VAL A 201 27.28 7.07 -4.87
C VAL A 201 27.74 7.79 -3.61
N GLU A 202 26.96 7.66 -2.53
CA GLU A 202 27.35 8.15 -1.21
C GLU A 202 28.20 7.10 -0.48
N PHE A 203 29.34 7.56 0.03
CA PHE A 203 30.26 6.81 0.87
C PHE A 203 30.29 7.45 2.25
N TYR A 204 30.30 6.64 3.31
CA TYR A 204 30.36 7.11 4.68
C TYR A 204 31.62 6.59 5.37
N PRO A 205 32.79 7.16 5.08
CA PRO A 205 34.04 6.69 5.67
C PRO A 205 34.16 7.14 7.14
N ASP A 206 34.95 6.44 7.93
CA ASP A 206 35.26 6.86 9.31
C ASP A 206 36.41 7.88 9.37
N THR A 207 37.26 7.91 8.34
CA THR A 207 38.38 8.83 8.18
C THR A 207 38.31 9.55 6.83
N ALA A 208 39.01 10.68 6.74
CA ALA A 208 39.19 11.41 5.49
C ALA A 208 40.52 11.02 4.86
N ASN A 209 40.54 10.70 3.57
CA ASN A 209 41.81 10.55 2.87
C ASN A 209 42.36 11.91 2.47
N TYR A 210 43.68 12.00 2.31
CA TYR A 210 44.33 13.21 1.82
C TYR A 210 43.68 13.75 0.53
N GLY A 211 43.52 15.08 0.45
CA GLY A 211 42.96 15.73 -0.73
C GLY A 211 41.46 15.52 -0.94
N GLN A 212 40.79 14.86 -0.01
CA GLN A 212 39.36 14.59 -0.12
C GLN A 212 38.56 15.72 0.52
N LEU A 213 37.70 16.35 -0.28
CA LEU A 213 36.63 17.20 0.22
C LEU A 213 35.49 16.32 0.72
N ILE A 214 35.10 16.49 1.98
CA ILE A 214 34.11 15.65 2.65
C ILE A 214 33.03 16.52 3.27
N ASN A 215 31.77 16.10 3.14
CA ASN A 215 30.66 16.70 3.85
C ASN A 215 30.49 16.00 5.21
N VAL A 216 30.40 16.77 6.29
CA VAL A 216 29.94 16.28 7.58
C VAL A 216 28.42 16.27 7.54
N GLN A 217 27.81 15.12 7.80
CA GLN A 217 26.36 14.95 7.86
C GLN A 217 25.95 14.49 9.25
N CYS A 218 24.73 14.81 9.66
CA CYS A 218 24.15 14.17 10.83
C CYS A 218 23.87 12.69 10.56
N ARG A 219 24.03 11.88 11.61
CA ARG A 219 23.56 10.49 11.60
C ARG A 219 22.02 10.45 11.59
N PRO A 220 21.41 9.34 11.14
CA PRO A 220 19.97 9.15 11.27
C PRO A 220 19.50 9.41 12.71
N GLY A 221 18.38 10.11 12.86
CA GLY A 221 17.89 10.55 14.18
C GLY A 221 18.49 11.85 14.69
N PHE A 222 19.35 12.52 13.92
CA PHE A 222 19.87 13.85 14.21
C PHE A 222 19.71 14.79 13.02
N TYR A 223 19.72 16.10 13.28
CA TYR A 223 19.55 17.16 12.27
C TYR A 223 20.29 18.44 12.65
N ARG A 224 20.64 19.26 11.67
CA ARG A 224 21.15 20.63 11.88
C ARG A 224 20.04 21.65 11.66
N ALA A 225 20.23 22.84 12.22
CA ALA A 225 19.31 23.95 12.00
C ALA A 225 19.18 24.30 10.51
N SER A 226 20.27 24.24 9.76
CA SER A 226 20.30 24.47 8.30
C SER A 226 19.60 23.40 7.47
N ASP A 227 19.33 22.20 8.02
CA ASP A 227 18.61 21.14 7.31
C ASP A 227 17.10 21.46 7.21
N SER A 228 16.58 22.46 7.95
CA SER A 228 15.18 22.87 7.87
C SER A 228 14.87 23.60 6.57
N LEU A 229 13.74 23.26 5.94
CA LEU A 229 13.25 23.91 4.72
C LEU A 229 13.00 25.42 4.86
N THR A 230 12.87 25.91 6.09
CA THR A 230 12.65 27.32 6.40
C THR A 230 13.90 28.04 6.90
N ALA A 231 15.03 27.34 7.01
CA ALA A 231 16.27 27.89 7.51
C ALA A 231 16.80 28.99 6.57
N LYS A 232 17.07 30.17 7.13
CA LYS A 232 17.82 31.25 6.47
C LYS A 232 19.22 31.34 7.05
N VAL A 233 19.93 30.23 7.07
CA VAL A 233 21.30 30.18 7.59
C VAL A 233 22.24 30.20 6.40
N SER A 234 23.04 31.26 6.30
CA SER A 234 24.10 31.38 5.30
C SER A 234 25.41 31.63 6.01
N TYR A 235 26.38 30.76 5.76
CA TYR A 235 27.75 30.92 6.25
C TYR A 235 28.64 31.39 5.09
N PRO A 236 29.58 32.31 5.35
CA PRO A 236 30.56 32.69 4.34
C PRO A 236 31.40 31.47 3.95
N VAL A 237 31.77 31.40 2.66
CA VAL A 237 32.75 30.43 2.17
C VAL A 237 34.12 30.83 2.71
N THR A 238 34.90 29.86 3.17
CA THR A 238 36.27 30.13 3.65
C THR A 238 37.20 30.55 2.51
N ALA A 239 38.38 31.08 2.84
CA ALA A 239 39.41 31.40 1.85
C ALA A 239 39.79 30.18 0.98
N ASP A 240 39.70 28.97 1.55
CA ASP A 240 39.97 27.70 0.88
C ASP A 240 38.78 27.20 0.03
N GLY A 241 37.69 27.96 -0.06
CA GLY A 241 36.51 27.57 -0.84
C GLY A 241 35.57 26.59 -0.14
N LEU A 242 35.80 26.27 1.14
CA LEU A 242 34.95 25.35 1.90
C LEU A 242 33.62 25.99 2.30
N ARG A 243 32.52 25.30 1.99
CA ARG A 243 31.17 25.65 2.48
C ARG A 243 30.97 25.12 3.91
N ALA A 244 29.91 25.58 4.57
CA ALA A 244 29.53 25.05 5.87
C ALA A 244 29.37 23.53 5.84
N ASN A 245 29.75 22.88 6.94
CA ASN A 245 29.75 21.44 7.13
C ASN A 245 30.67 20.70 6.13
N GLN A 246 31.65 21.37 5.55
CA GLN A 246 32.68 20.73 4.72
C GLN A 246 34.03 20.75 5.43
N ILE A 247 34.76 19.66 5.24
CA ILE A 247 36.13 19.49 5.72
C ILE A 247 37.02 19.03 4.57
N TYR A 248 38.30 19.37 4.64
CA TYR A 248 39.32 18.96 3.69
C TYR A 248 40.56 18.48 4.44
N CYS A 249 41.08 17.32 4.06
CA CYS A 249 42.26 16.69 4.69
C CYS A 249 43.53 17.07 3.93
N PHE A 250 44.49 17.72 4.61
CA PHE A 250 45.79 18.09 4.06
C PHE A 250 46.82 16.94 4.19
N ALA A 251 47.94 17.08 3.49
CA ALA A 251 48.97 16.03 3.40
C ALA A 251 49.66 15.76 4.74
N ASP A 252 49.71 16.79 5.57
CA ASP A 252 50.29 16.75 6.93
C ASP A 252 49.35 16.09 7.95
N GLY A 253 48.16 15.62 7.54
CA GLY A 253 47.16 15.01 8.40
C GLY A 253 46.26 16.01 9.13
N SER A 254 46.39 17.31 8.85
CA SER A 254 45.52 18.36 9.40
C SER A 254 44.23 18.55 8.58
N PHE A 255 43.24 19.22 9.18
CA PHE A 255 42.00 19.58 8.48
C PHE A 255 41.89 21.09 8.28
N ALA A 256 41.49 21.49 7.07
CA ALA A 256 40.69 22.71 6.91
C ALA A 256 39.22 22.37 7.13
N SER A 257 38.51 23.26 7.80
CA SER A 257 37.06 23.15 8.02
C SER A 257 36.43 24.54 7.95
N ASN A 258 35.17 24.59 7.53
CA ASN A 258 34.30 25.74 7.83
C ASN A 258 33.48 25.41 9.10
N VAL A 259 32.47 26.23 9.42
CA VAL A 259 31.50 25.97 10.48
C VAL A 259 30.90 24.58 10.32
N ILE A 260 31.12 23.72 11.31
CA ILE A 260 30.45 22.44 11.48
C ILE A 260 29.31 22.66 12.46
N GLU A 261 28.09 22.61 11.97
CA GLU A 261 26.91 22.81 12.80
C GLU A 261 26.65 21.59 13.70
N VAL A 262 26.17 21.86 14.92
CA VAL A 262 25.80 20.81 15.87
C VAL A 262 24.59 20.03 15.35
N CYS A 263 24.68 18.72 15.42
CA CYS A 263 23.58 17.80 15.13
C CYS A 263 22.71 17.61 16.38
N ASN A 264 21.50 18.14 16.34
CA ASN A 264 20.49 18.03 17.40
C ASN A 264 19.69 16.73 17.26
N PRO A 265 19.29 16.08 18.37
CA PRO A 265 18.52 14.85 18.30
C PRO A 265 17.07 15.09 17.87
N ILE A 266 16.55 14.20 17.03
CA ILE A 266 15.15 14.13 16.66
C ILE A 266 14.34 13.57 17.84
N ARG A 267 13.18 14.19 18.08
CA ARG A 267 12.23 13.78 19.11
C ARG A 267 10.81 13.78 18.60
N CYS A 268 10.04 12.78 19.00
CA CYS A 268 8.61 12.69 18.75
C CYS A 268 7.84 13.15 19.98
N ASN A 269 6.83 14.00 19.76
CA ASN A 269 6.00 14.52 20.83
C ASN A 269 4.88 13.53 21.19
N ALA A 270 4.94 12.98 22.41
CA ALA A 270 3.95 12.04 22.92
C ALA A 270 2.72 12.73 23.52
N THR A 271 2.77 14.04 23.80
CA THR A 271 1.60 14.77 24.32
C THR A 271 0.49 14.84 23.26
N MET A 272 0.86 14.90 21.98
CA MET A 272 -0.08 14.85 20.86
C MET A 272 -0.85 13.52 20.84
N LEU A 273 -0.20 12.42 21.23
CA LEU A 273 -0.87 11.11 21.30
C LEU A 273 -1.91 10.98 22.42
N LYS A 274 -1.91 11.93 23.37
CA LYS A 274 -2.87 12.02 24.48
C LYS A 274 -4.04 12.96 24.19
N THR A 275 -3.92 13.85 23.20
CA THR A 275 -4.82 15.00 23.02
C THR A 275 -5.36 15.09 21.59
N ASP A 276 -4.46 15.17 20.60
CA ASP A 276 -4.78 15.55 19.23
C ASP A 276 -4.80 14.35 18.26
N LEU A 277 -4.00 13.32 18.53
CA LEU A 277 -3.78 12.16 17.66
C LEU A 277 -4.07 10.87 18.45
N LYS A 278 -5.18 10.20 18.16
CA LYS A 278 -5.48 8.91 18.78
C LYS A 278 -5.02 7.77 17.90
N ILE A 279 -4.32 6.80 18.49
CA ILE A 279 -4.01 5.55 17.82
C ILE A 279 -5.33 4.77 17.63
N PRO A 280 -5.72 4.42 16.41
CA PRO A 280 -6.96 3.69 16.15
C PRO A 280 -6.87 2.23 16.61
N HIS A 281 -8.02 1.65 16.98
CA HIS A 281 -8.18 0.23 17.27
C HIS A 281 -7.24 -0.35 18.35
N VAL A 282 -6.85 0.46 19.33
CA VAL A 282 -6.08 0.04 20.51
C VAL A 282 -6.87 0.26 21.80
N LYS A 283 -6.50 -0.51 22.83
CA LYS A 283 -6.93 -0.26 24.20
C LYS A 283 -6.32 1.05 24.72
N PRO A 284 -6.88 1.67 25.77
CA PRO A 284 -6.26 2.83 26.42
C PRO A 284 -4.77 2.61 26.70
N TYR A 285 -3.95 3.58 26.31
CA TYR A 285 -2.48 3.48 26.25
C TYR A 285 -1.77 4.66 26.90
N GLU A 286 -2.50 5.60 27.49
CA GLU A 286 -1.94 6.82 28.08
C GLU A 286 -0.98 6.50 29.23
N SER A 287 -1.22 5.39 29.96
CA SER A 287 -0.36 4.92 31.04
C SER A 287 0.97 4.31 30.58
N VAL A 288 1.08 3.90 29.31
CA VAL A 288 2.35 3.38 28.75
C VAL A 288 3.26 4.49 28.21
N LEU A 289 2.72 5.71 28.07
CA LEU A 289 3.47 6.90 27.67
C LEU A 289 4.19 7.51 28.89
N THR A 290 5.39 7.01 29.17
CA THR A 290 6.21 7.38 30.34
C THR A 290 6.95 8.70 30.17
N SER A 291 7.10 9.19 28.94
CA SER A 291 7.76 10.46 28.63
C SER A 291 6.87 11.36 27.76
N ASN A 292 7.09 12.67 27.83
CA ASN A 292 6.47 13.64 26.91
C ASN A 292 7.17 13.64 25.55
N PHE A 293 8.43 13.21 25.49
CA PHE A 293 9.22 13.14 24.27
C PHE A 293 9.97 11.82 24.20
N TYR A 294 9.93 11.19 23.04
CA TYR A 294 10.66 9.96 22.72
C TYR A 294 11.77 10.33 21.72
N ASN A 295 13.00 9.88 21.95
CA ASN A 295 14.09 10.09 21.00
C ASN A 295 13.93 9.15 19.81
N TYR A 296 14.65 9.42 18.72
CA TYR A 296 14.72 8.53 17.58
C TYR A 296 15.00 7.08 18.00
N THR A 297 14.26 6.13 17.42
CA THR A 297 14.21 4.68 17.75
C THR A 297 13.61 4.29 19.10
N ASP A 298 13.37 5.23 20.01
CA ASP A 298 12.59 4.91 21.21
C ASP A 298 11.19 4.45 20.79
N SER A 299 10.67 3.44 21.46
CA SER A 299 9.36 2.87 21.16
C SER A 299 8.57 2.53 22.41
N PHE A 300 7.26 2.43 22.24
CA PHE A 300 6.35 1.93 23.26
C PHE A 300 5.39 0.93 22.64
N THR A 301 4.89 0.01 23.48
CA THR A 301 3.98 -1.05 23.04
C THR A 301 2.54 -0.72 23.39
N VAL A 302 1.64 -0.90 22.43
CA VAL A 302 0.19 -0.78 22.59
C VAL A 302 -0.46 -2.15 22.46
N ASN A 303 -1.58 -2.34 23.17
CA ASN A 303 -2.42 -3.54 23.03
C ASN A 303 -3.56 -3.22 22.07
N CYS A 304 -3.71 -4.00 21.01
CA CYS A 304 -4.83 -3.89 20.09
C CYS A 304 -6.15 -4.18 20.81
N SER A 305 -7.21 -3.51 20.35
CA SER A 305 -8.57 -3.74 20.79
C SER A 305 -9.05 -5.14 20.38
N ARG A 306 -10.14 -5.60 20.98
CA ARG A 306 -10.74 -6.89 20.62
C ARG A 306 -11.07 -6.91 19.13
N GLY A 307 -10.68 -7.97 18.44
CA GLY A 307 -10.91 -8.10 16.99
C GLY A 307 -9.81 -7.50 16.12
N TYR A 308 -8.75 -6.97 16.73
CA TYR A 308 -7.61 -6.37 16.04
C TYR A 308 -6.29 -6.99 16.51
N VAL A 309 -5.34 -7.10 15.57
CA VAL A 309 -4.00 -7.64 15.76
C VAL A 309 -2.96 -6.68 15.21
N SER A 310 -1.68 -6.88 15.53
CA SER A 310 -0.61 -6.04 15.01
C SER A 310 -0.55 -6.07 13.49
N TYR A 311 -0.46 -4.90 12.88
CA TYR A 311 -0.31 -4.75 11.43
C TYR A 311 0.97 -5.43 10.91
N THR A 312 2.05 -5.43 11.70
CA THR A 312 3.34 -6.04 11.32
C THR A 312 3.43 -7.52 11.68
N ASN A 313 2.59 -8.00 12.61
CA ASN A 313 2.56 -9.40 13.02
C ASN A 313 1.13 -9.83 13.40
N LEU A 314 0.44 -10.46 12.45
CA LEU A 314 -0.96 -10.89 12.59
C LEU A 314 -1.19 -11.91 13.72
N SER A 315 -0.13 -12.53 14.25
CA SER A 315 -0.20 -13.48 15.36
C SER A 315 -0.09 -12.81 16.73
N SER A 316 0.03 -11.48 16.79
CA SER A 316 0.22 -10.72 18.03
C SER A 316 -0.91 -9.71 18.24
N VAL A 317 -1.40 -9.62 19.48
CA VAL A 317 -2.30 -8.54 19.93
C VAL A 317 -1.55 -7.31 20.43
N ARG A 318 -0.21 -7.35 20.39
CA ARG A 318 0.68 -6.25 20.77
C ARG A 318 1.32 -5.66 19.53
N SER A 319 1.25 -4.33 19.41
CA SER A 319 1.89 -3.57 18.35
C SER A 319 2.83 -2.52 18.94
N SER A 320 3.82 -2.07 18.17
CA SER A 320 4.82 -1.11 18.61
C SER A 320 4.66 0.19 17.84
N VAL A 321 4.78 1.30 18.55
CA VAL A 321 4.90 2.64 17.97
C VAL A 321 6.28 3.15 18.28
N ALA A 322 7.02 3.55 17.24
CA ALA A 322 8.39 4.02 17.37
C ALA A 322 8.51 5.47 16.92
N CYS A 323 9.45 6.20 17.52
CA CYS A 323 9.82 7.51 17.02
C CYS A 323 10.77 7.38 15.82
N GLY A 324 10.33 7.82 14.66
CA GLY A 324 11.12 7.90 13.44
C GLY A 324 11.47 9.35 13.07
N GLN A 325 12.16 9.49 11.94
CA GLN A 325 12.49 10.77 11.33
C GLN A 325 11.57 10.99 10.14
N ASN A 326 10.96 12.17 10.04
CA ASN A 326 10.09 12.49 8.93
C ASN A 326 10.89 12.56 7.62
N TRP A 327 10.31 12.01 6.54
CA TRP A 327 11.00 11.89 5.26
C TRP A 327 10.97 13.19 4.43
N ILE A 328 9.99 14.07 4.65
CA ILE A 328 9.85 15.36 3.97
C ILE A 328 10.71 16.41 4.69
N ASP A 329 10.50 16.57 5.98
CA ASP A 329 11.28 17.46 6.83
C ASP A 329 12.11 16.63 7.81
N LYS A 330 13.36 16.38 7.45
CA LYS A 330 14.30 15.60 8.27
C LYS A 330 14.59 16.22 9.63
N THR A 331 14.16 17.46 9.90
CA THR A 331 14.31 18.09 11.21
C THR A 331 13.19 17.72 12.20
N MET A 332 12.16 17.01 11.74
CA MET A 332 11.00 16.65 12.55
C MET A 332 10.97 15.16 12.91
N GLY A 333 10.57 14.87 14.14
CA GLY A 333 10.23 13.51 14.57
C GLY A 333 8.82 13.14 14.14
N GLU A 334 8.64 11.92 13.66
CA GLU A 334 7.37 11.38 13.22
C GLU A 334 7.14 10.00 13.81
N TRP A 335 5.96 9.78 14.39
CA TRP A 335 5.57 8.48 14.91
C TRP A 335 5.44 7.47 13.76
N GLN A 336 5.91 6.24 14.01
CA GLN A 336 5.89 5.16 13.04
C GLN A 336 4.93 4.05 13.51
N PRO A 337 3.98 3.61 12.67
CA PRO A 337 3.73 4.10 11.30
C PRO A 337 3.14 5.53 11.28
N PRO A 338 3.35 6.32 10.20
CA PRO A 338 2.94 7.73 10.12
C PRO A 338 1.44 7.99 10.28
N ASP A 339 0.62 7.06 9.85
CA ASP A 339 -0.84 7.09 9.98
C ASP A 339 -1.34 6.51 11.32
N LEU A 340 -0.42 6.08 12.18
CA LEU A 340 -0.66 5.40 13.45
C LEU A 340 -1.51 4.12 13.31
N ASN A 341 -1.67 3.55 12.11
CA ASN A 341 -2.39 2.29 11.92
C ASN A 341 -1.54 1.10 12.37
N THR A 342 -1.42 0.96 13.69
CA THR A 342 -0.59 -0.06 14.35
C THR A 342 -1.30 -1.40 14.46
N CYS A 343 -2.64 -1.38 14.44
CA CYS A 343 -3.51 -2.53 14.60
C CYS A 343 -4.44 -2.65 13.39
N THR A 344 -4.61 -3.88 12.90
CA THR A 344 -5.48 -4.23 11.76
C THR A 344 -6.51 -5.25 12.18
N ALA A 345 -7.68 -5.25 11.53
CA ALA A 345 -8.76 -6.16 11.86
C ALA A 345 -8.38 -7.62 11.59
N VAL A 346 -8.80 -8.52 12.47
CA VAL A 346 -8.65 -9.96 12.27
C VAL A 346 -9.45 -10.37 11.03
N LYS A 347 -8.81 -11.20 10.20
CA LYS A 347 -9.37 -11.65 8.93
C LYS A 347 -9.94 -13.06 9.06
N CYS A 348 -11.17 -13.25 8.60
CA CYS A 348 -11.79 -14.56 8.40
C CYS A 348 -11.31 -15.18 7.08
N GLU A 349 -11.54 -16.48 6.90
CA GLU A 349 -11.23 -17.16 5.64
C GLU A 349 -11.96 -16.52 4.44
N PRO A 350 -11.45 -16.66 3.21
CA PRO A 350 -12.14 -16.15 2.03
C PRO A 350 -13.58 -16.65 1.92
N ILE A 351 -14.52 -15.73 1.67
CA ILE A 351 -15.97 -16.04 1.66
C ILE A 351 -16.34 -17.11 0.64
N MET A 352 -15.62 -17.18 -0.48
CA MET A 352 -15.82 -18.21 -1.51
C MET A 352 -15.66 -19.65 -0.98
N ASN A 353 -15.00 -19.85 0.17
CA ASN A 353 -14.81 -21.17 0.78
C ASN A 353 -16.02 -21.63 1.60
N VAL A 354 -16.91 -20.70 1.98
CA VAL A 354 -18.05 -20.94 2.89
C VAL A 354 -19.41 -20.75 2.22
N ILE A 355 -19.45 -20.39 0.93
CA ILE A 355 -20.70 -20.22 0.17
C ILE A 355 -20.78 -21.19 -1.01
N ASN A 356 -22.00 -21.52 -1.43
CA ASN A 356 -22.24 -22.29 -2.65
C ASN A 356 -21.71 -21.55 -3.91
N PRO A 357 -21.14 -22.24 -4.92
CA PRO A 357 -20.66 -21.63 -6.17
C PRO A 357 -21.70 -20.83 -6.97
N ASN A 358 -22.99 -21.15 -6.80
CA ASN A 358 -24.11 -20.43 -7.42
C ASN A 358 -24.57 -19.20 -6.61
N SER A 359 -23.86 -18.87 -5.53
CA SER A 359 -24.12 -17.72 -4.67
C SER A 359 -23.01 -16.67 -4.78
N ILE A 360 -23.32 -15.45 -4.37
CA ILE A 360 -22.39 -14.33 -4.37
C ILE A 360 -22.60 -13.44 -3.14
N SER A 361 -21.51 -13.01 -2.51
CA SER A 361 -21.53 -11.95 -1.51
C SER A 361 -21.59 -10.59 -2.19
N TYR A 362 -22.45 -9.69 -1.73
CA TYR A 362 -22.76 -8.48 -2.50
C TYR A 362 -22.80 -7.19 -1.68
N LYS A 363 -22.98 -7.28 -0.36
CA LYS A 363 -22.85 -6.13 0.53
C LYS A 363 -22.25 -6.57 1.85
N ALA A 364 -21.54 -5.66 2.50
CA ALA A 364 -21.11 -5.85 3.87
C ALA A 364 -21.39 -4.61 4.71
N TYR A 365 -21.59 -4.83 6.00
CA TYR A 365 -21.87 -3.80 6.99
C TYR A 365 -20.92 -3.97 8.18
N ASN A 366 -20.14 -2.93 8.48
CA ASN A 366 -19.28 -2.91 9.65
C ASN A 366 -20.09 -2.52 10.89
N ARG A 367 -20.09 -3.41 11.88
CA ARG A 367 -20.89 -3.27 13.10
C ARG A 367 -20.37 -2.21 14.07
N GLU A 368 -19.12 -1.79 13.97
CA GLU A 368 -18.51 -0.83 14.91
C GLU A 368 -18.62 0.61 14.43
N ASP A 369 -18.34 0.87 13.15
CA ASP A 369 -18.35 2.22 12.57
C ASP A 369 -19.58 2.51 11.69
N SER A 370 -20.51 1.54 11.59
CA SER A 370 -21.72 1.62 10.76
C SER A 370 -21.44 1.85 9.26
N ARG A 371 -20.24 1.49 8.79
CA ARG A 371 -19.86 1.64 7.38
C ARG A 371 -20.43 0.53 6.52
N GLU A 372 -20.99 0.90 5.37
CA GLU A 372 -21.44 -0.04 4.35
C GLU A 372 -20.42 -0.19 3.22
N TYR A 373 -20.30 -1.41 2.71
CA TYR A 373 -19.45 -1.77 1.59
C TYR A 373 -20.30 -2.42 0.49
N GLY A 374 -20.13 -1.96 -0.74
CA GLY A 374 -20.85 -2.48 -1.90
C GLY A 374 -20.12 -3.62 -2.63
N GLU A 375 -20.71 -4.05 -3.75
CA GLU A 375 -20.22 -5.16 -4.59
C GLU A 375 -18.80 -4.94 -5.15
N PHE A 376 -18.31 -3.71 -5.22
CA PHE A 376 -16.96 -3.38 -5.70
C PHE A 376 -15.89 -3.39 -4.59
N GLN A 377 -16.28 -3.63 -3.34
CA GLN A 377 -15.39 -3.57 -2.17
C GLN A 377 -15.27 -4.94 -1.47
N LEU A 378 -15.35 -6.03 -2.24
CA LEU A 378 -15.30 -7.40 -1.73
C LEU A 378 -14.06 -7.69 -0.87
N SER A 379 -12.94 -7.03 -1.15
CA SER A 379 -11.71 -7.16 -0.35
C SER A 379 -11.89 -6.75 1.10
N SER A 380 -12.88 -5.91 1.42
CA SER A 380 -13.19 -5.46 2.78
C SER A 380 -14.09 -6.44 3.54
N PHE A 381 -14.77 -7.36 2.86
CA PHE A 381 -15.76 -8.23 3.49
C PHE A 381 -15.21 -9.20 4.55
N PRO A 382 -14.03 -9.84 4.39
CA PRO A 382 -13.57 -10.89 5.30
C PRO A 382 -12.92 -10.34 6.58
N TYR A 383 -13.20 -9.11 6.99
CA TYR A 383 -12.59 -8.50 8.17
C TYR A 383 -13.60 -8.38 9.31
N TYR A 384 -13.12 -8.59 10.55
CA TYR A 384 -13.87 -8.25 11.74
C TYR A 384 -14.19 -6.74 11.78
N PRO A 385 -15.37 -6.30 12.23
CA PRO A 385 -16.54 -7.08 12.65
C PRO A 385 -17.62 -7.15 11.55
N ASN A 386 -17.25 -7.27 10.28
CA ASN A 386 -18.21 -7.13 9.18
C ASN A 386 -19.27 -8.23 9.17
N GLN A 387 -20.51 -7.83 8.88
CA GLN A 387 -21.60 -8.70 8.44
C GLN A 387 -21.65 -8.67 6.92
N VAL A 388 -21.85 -9.83 6.29
CA VAL A 388 -21.86 -9.96 4.84
C VAL A 388 -23.16 -10.63 4.42
N SER A 389 -23.84 -10.00 3.47
CA SER A 389 -25.03 -10.58 2.84
C SER A 389 -24.67 -11.29 1.55
N ILE A 390 -25.27 -12.46 1.38
CA ILE A 390 -25.04 -13.40 0.30
C ILE A 390 -26.38 -13.67 -0.38
N LYS A 391 -26.40 -13.63 -1.70
CA LYS A 391 -27.58 -13.90 -2.53
C LYS A 391 -27.24 -14.93 -3.60
N CYS A 392 -28.25 -15.52 -4.22
CA CYS A 392 -28.05 -16.30 -5.43
C CYS A 392 -27.51 -15.41 -6.57
N LYS A 393 -26.56 -15.94 -7.33
CA LYS A 393 -25.86 -15.20 -8.40
C LYS A 393 -26.79 -14.85 -9.55
N GLN A 394 -27.74 -15.73 -9.87
CA GLN A 394 -28.75 -15.50 -10.89
C GLN A 394 -29.88 -14.63 -10.33
N ALA A 395 -30.21 -13.55 -11.04
CA ALA A 395 -31.32 -12.69 -10.67
C ALA A 395 -32.65 -13.47 -10.71
N GLY A 396 -33.52 -13.24 -9.73
CA GLY A 396 -34.81 -13.92 -9.63
C GLY A 396 -34.73 -15.34 -9.05
N TYR A 397 -33.70 -15.63 -8.25
CA TYR A 397 -33.54 -16.92 -7.55
C TYR A 397 -33.47 -16.69 -6.04
N PHE A 398 -34.05 -17.61 -5.28
CA PHE A 398 -33.89 -17.71 -3.83
C PHE A 398 -33.05 -18.92 -3.47
N PHE A 399 -32.57 -18.93 -2.23
CA PHE A 399 -32.12 -20.17 -1.61
C PHE A 399 -33.29 -21.15 -1.53
N GLU A 400 -33.01 -22.46 -1.51
CA GLU A 400 -34.04 -23.52 -1.47
C GLU A 400 -35.03 -23.36 -0.31
N ASP A 401 -34.60 -22.77 0.81
CA ASP A 401 -35.43 -22.42 1.96
C ASP A 401 -36.22 -21.10 1.80
N ARG A 402 -36.32 -20.60 0.57
CA ARG A 402 -37.10 -19.43 0.13
C ARG A 402 -36.66 -18.10 0.75
N GLN A 403 -35.42 -18.01 1.25
CA GLN A 403 -34.83 -16.73 1.65
C GLN A 403 -34.13 -16.04 0.47
N PHE A 404 -34.24 -14.72 0.41
CA PHE A 404 -33.58 -13.90 -0.62
C PHE A 404 -32.09 -13.72 -0.35
N ASP A 405 -31.73 -13.44 0.92
CA ASP A 405 -30.36 -13.30 1.36
C ASP A 405 -30.06 -14.16 2.59
N LYS A 406 -28.81 -14.60 2.67
CA LYS A 406 -28.18 -15.20 3.85
C LYS A 406 -27.18 -14.23 4.41
N ILE A 407 -27.06 -14.20 5.73
CA ILE A 407 -26.17 -13.25 6.39
C ILE A 407 -25.22 -14.01 7.30
N ILE A 408 -23.93 -13.77 7.07
CA ILE A 408 -22.84 -14.26 7.93
C ILE A 408 -22.11 -13.08 8.53
N LYS A 409 -21.46 -13.29 9.68
CA LYS A 409 -20.56 -12.29 10.28
C LYS A 409 -19.16 -12.86 10.44
N CYS A 410 -18.15 -12.04 10.24
CA CYS A 410 -16.80 -12.35 10.66
C CYS A 410 -16.68 -12.02 12.16
N ASP A 411 -16.41 -13.02 12.99
CA ASP A 411 -16.23 -12.89 14.43
C ASP A 411 -14.96 -13.63 14.87
N LEU A 412 -14.56 -13.45 16.13
CA LEU A 412 -13.42 -14.17 16.67
C LEU A 412 -13.75 -15.65 16.91
N SER A 413 -12.78 -16.52 16.63
CA SER A 413 -12.84 -17.94 16.99
C SER A 413 -12.96 -18.11 18.50
N ASN A 414 -13.65 -19.16 18.94
CA ASN A 414 -13.94 -19.34 20.37
C ASN A 414 -12.65 -19.37 21.20
N GLY A 415 -12.56 -18.48 22.20
CA GLY A 415 -11.35 -18.31 23.04
C GLY A 415 -10.13 -17.69 22.35
N SER A 416 -10.22 -17.32 21.06
CA SER A 416 -9.11 -16.71 20.32
C SER A 416 -9.20 -15.18 20.30
N LEU A 417 -8.04 -14.54 20.26
CA LEU A 417 -7.90 -13.10 20.03
C LEU A 417 -7.31 -12.76 18.66
N ILE A 418 -6.84 -13.76 17.92
CA ILE A 418 -6.04 -13.58 16.70
C ILE A 418 -6.61 -14.31 15.48
N SER A 419 -7.55 -15.24 15.69
CA SER A 419 -8.19 -16.02 14.63
C SER A 419 -9.63 -15.59 14.47
N GLY A 420 -10.03 -15.34 13.22
CA GLY A 420 -11.41 -15.07 12.84
C GLY A 420 -12.08 -16.32 12.27
N GLN A 421 -13.39 -16.42 12.49
CA GLN A 421 -14.26 -17.44 11.91
C GLN A 421 -15.55 -16.80 11.40
N TRP A 422 -16.13 -17.40 10.37
CA TRP A 422 -17.48 -17.05 9.96
C TRP A 422 -18.49 -17.61 10.96
N ILE A 423 -19.52 -16.83 11.27
CA ILE A 423 -20.67 -17.25 12.06
C ILE A 423 -21.94 -16.88 11.31
N GLY A 424 -22.82 -17.84 11.09
CA GLY A 424 -24.13 -17.61 10.50
C GLY A 424 -25.06 -16.89 11.49
N ILE A 425 -25.82 -15.93 10.99
CA ILE A 425 -26.79 -15.15 11.79
C ILE A 425 -28.15 -15.12 11.09
N TYR A 426 -29.19 -14.72 11.82
CA TYR A 426 -30.59 -14.70 11.34
C TYR A 426 -31.07 -16.05 10.76
N GLY A 427 -30.67 -17.16 11.39
CA GLY A 427 -31.04 -18.51 10.96
C GLY A 427 -30.19 -19.08 9.82
N THR A 428 -29.13 -18.38 9.41
CA THR A 428 -28.15 -18.92 8.45
C THR A 428 -27.30 -20.01 9.13
N ASP A 429 -27.39 -21.25 8.64
CA ASP A 429 -26.45 -22.32 9.00
C ASP A 429 -25.28 -22.33 8.00
N LEU A 430 -24.06 -22.20 8.50
CA LEU A 430 -22.83 -22.19 7.69
C LEU A 430 -22.56 -23.49 6.97
N ASN A 431 -22.87 -24.63 7.59
CA ASN A 431 -22.67 -25.93 6.96
C ASN A 431 -23.59 -26.09 5.75
N ASN A 432 -24.85 -25.67 5.91
CA ASN A 432 -25.81 -25.64 4.83
C ASN A 432 -25.50 -24.57 3.79
N LEU A 433 -24.97 -23.41 4.16
CA LEU A 433 -24.67 -22.30 3.24
C LEU A 433 -23.72 -22.68 2.10
N LYS A 434 -22.84 -23.66 2.34
CA LYS A 434 -21.93 -24.20 1.34
C LYS A 434 -22.62 -25.12 0.33
N THR A 435 -23.69 -25.79 0.73
CA THR A 435 -24.38 -26.84 -0.04
C THR A 435 -25.75 -26.43 -0.56
N ILE A 436 -26.37 -25.39 0.00
CA ILE A 436 -27.72 -24.94 -0.34
C ILE A 436 -27.80 -24.51 -1.80
N ASN A 437 -28.78 -25.02 -2.55
CA ASN A 437 -28.93 -24.62 -3.95
C ASN A 437 -29.81 -23.37 -4.07
N CYS A 438 -29.76 -22.81 -5.28
CA CYS A 438 -30.61 -21.72 -5.70
C CYS A 438 -31.76 -22.25 -6.55
N LYS A 439 -33.00 -21.87 -6.22
CA LYS A 439 -34.19 -22.16 -7.02
C LYS A 439 -34.82 -20.88 -7.56
N PRO A 440 -35.46 -20.90 -8.74
CA PRO A 440 -36.17 -19.75 -9.26
C PRO A 440 -37.21 -19.25 -8.25
N VAL A 441 -37.44 -17.94 -8.20
CA VAL A 441 -38.53 -17.36 -7.40
C VAL A 441 -39.86 -17.94 -7.87
N SER A 442 -40.62 -18.44 -6.92
CA SER A 442 -41.94 -19.00 -7.14
C SER A 442 -42.89 -18.66 -5.99
N CYS A 443 -44.18 -18.58 -6.29
CA CYS A 443 -45.26 -18.37 -5.33
C CYS A 443 -46.01 -19.68 -5.08
N LEU A 444 -46.30 -19.97 -3.81
CA LEU A 444 -47.03 -21.19 -3.42
C LEU A 444 -48.50 -21.05 -3.79
N SER A 445 -49.03 -21.98 -4.56
CA SER A 445 -50.44 -21.98 -4.98
C SER A 445 -51.40 -22.11 -3.78
N ASP A 446 -51.03 -22.91 -2.78
CA ASP A 446 -51.79 -23.12 -1.55
C ASP A 446 -52.02 -21.84 -0.73
N THR A 447 -51.18 -20.81 -0.91
CA THR A 447 -51.37 -19.49 -0.27
C THR A 447 -52.49 -18.69 -0.95
N LEU A 448 -52.72 -18.92 -2.24
CA LEU A 448 -53.75 -18.26 -3.02
C LEU A 448 -55.10 -19.00 -2.95
N MET A 449 -55.07 -20.33 -2.99
CA MET A 449 -56.25 -21.19 -2.99
C MET A 449 -55.96 -22.52 -2.27
N PRO A 450 -56.80 -22.94 -1.29
CA PRO A 450 -56.63 -24.22 -0.58
C PRO A 450 -56.82 -25.43 -1.51
N ARG A 451 -56.27 -26.59 -1.15
CA ARG A 451 -56.25 -27.81 -2.00
C ARG A 451 -57.65 -28.35 -2.40
N SER A 452 -57.68 -29.07 -3.52
CA SER A 452 -58.80 -29.34 -4.46
C SER A 452 -60.24 -29.47 -3.96
N THR A 453 -60.51 -30.14 -2.84
CA THR A 453 -61.89 -30.30 -2.31
C THR A 453 -62.48 -28.97 -1.83
N ASP A 454 -61.64 -28.08 -1.28
CA ASP A 454 -62.05 -26.76 -0.80
C ASP A 454 -62.03 -25.71 -1.92
N ALA A 455 -61.16 -25.87 -2.91
CA ALA A 455 -61.08 -24.98 -4.08
C ALA A 455 -62.38 -24.95 -4.88
N SER A 456 -62.96 -26.11 -5.20
CA SER A 456 -64.21 -26.17 -5.98
C SER A 456 -65.38 -25.49 -5.25
N THR A 457 -65.41 -25.62 -3.92
CA THR A 457 -66.38 -24.96 -3.05
C THR A 457 -66.14 -23.46 -2.98
N LEU A 458 -64.87 -23.04 -2.90
CA LEU A 458 -64.46 -21.63 -2.89
C LEU A 458 -64.83 -20.92 -4.20
N ILE A 459 -64.54 -21.52 -5.36
CA ILE A 459 -64.88 -20.96 -6.69
C ILE A 459 -66.38 -20.70 -6.80
N LYS A 460 -67.22 -21.66 -6.37
CA LYS A 460 -68.68 -21.52 -6.36
C LYS A 460 -69.14 -20.44 -5.37
N THR A 461 -68.63 -20.46 -4.14
CA THR A 461 -69.00 -19.50 -3.08
C THR A 461 -68.62 -18.07 -3.46
N LYS A 462 -67.53 -17.90 -4.21
CA LYS A 462 -67.02 -16.61 -4.67
C LYS A 462 -67.60 -16.17 -6.02
N SER A 463 -68.49 -16.95 -6.64
CA SER A 463 -69.16 -16.66 -7.92
C SER A 463 -68.20 -16.46 -9.12
N PHE A 464 -67.12 -17.23 -9.17
CA PHE A 464 -66.19 -17.25 -10.31
C PHE A 464 -66.64 -18.20 -11.42
N LYS A 465 -66.21 -17.94 -12.66
CA LYS A 465 -66.31 -18.90 -13.77
C LYS A 465 -65.43 -20.11 -13.50
N ASN A 466 -65.80 -21.24 -14.12
CA ASN A 466 -65.03 -22.48 -14.01
C ASN A 466 -63.72 -22.46 -14.79
N ASN A 467 -63.45 -21.45 -15.63
CA ASN A 467 -62.22 -21.30 -16.38
C ASN A 467 -61.43 -20.06 -15.91
N VAL A 468 -60.11 -20.22 -15.81
CA VAL A 468 -59.17 -19.18 -15.41
C VAL A 468 -58.05 -19.11 -16.43
N THR A 469 -57.65 -17.89 -16.80
CA THR A 469 -56.51 -17.66 -17.67
C THR A 469 -55.26 -17.44 -16.82
N ILE A 470 -54.23 -18.22 -17.11
CA ILE A 470 -52.91 -18.10 -16.51
C ILE A 470 -51.94 -17.63 -17.59
N GLU A 471 -51.29 -16.51 -17.34
CA GLU A 471 -50.21 -15.96 -18.17
C GLU A 471 -48.89 -16.10 -17.42
N PHE A 472 -47.92 -16.76 -18.01
CA PHE A 472 -46.58 -16.92 -17.43
C PHE A 472 -45.67 -15.78 -17.89
N GLY A 473 -44.62 -15.47 -17.10
CA GLY A 473 -43.67 -14.41 -17.43
C GLY A 473 -42.92 -14.58 -18.76
N ASN A 474 -42.95 -15.78 -19.36
CA ASN A 474 -42.43 -16.06 -20.70
C ASN A 474 -43.42 -15.73 -21.83
N GLY A 475 -44.60 -15.18 -21.51
CA GLY A 475 -45.69 -14.86 -22.45
C GLY A 475 -46.63 -16.01 -22.78
N THR A 476 -46.40 -17.21 -22.23
CA THR A 476 -47.29 -18.37 -22.45
C THR A 476 -48.62 -18.17 -21.74
N ARG A 477 -49.73 -18.37 -22.45
CA ARG A 477 -51.08 -18.28 -21.89
C ARG A 477 -51.78 -19.64 -21.95
N VAL A 478 -52.29 -20.08 -20.81
CA VAL A 478 -53.07 -21.32 -20.70
C VAL A 478 -54.41 -21.03 -20.04
N THR A 479 -55.46 -21.70 -20.50
CA THR A 479 -56.76 -21.67 -19.83
C THR A 479 -56.96 -23.01 -19.15
N VAL A 480 -57.15 -22.97 -17.84
CA VAL A 480 -57.34 -24.16 -17.00
C VAL A 480 -58.65 -24.05 -16.25
N GLU A 481 -59.11 -25.16 -15.68
CA GLU A 481 -60.21 -25.12 -14.73
C GLU A 481 -59.81 -24.31 -13.49
N ALA A 482 -60.73 -23.49 -12.96
CA ALA A 482 -60.47 -22.62 -11.82
C ALA A 482 -60.04 -23.42 -10.58
N ALA A 483 -60.61 -24.60 -10.38
CA ALA A 483 -60.23 -25.52 -9.31
C ALA A 483 -58.86 -26.17 -9.52
N ALA A 484 -58.33 -26.18 -10.75
CA ALA A 484 -57.03 -26.72 -11.11
C ALA A 484 -55.86 -25.75 -10.83
N VAL A 485 -56.15 -24.51 -10.41
CA VAL A 485 -55.13 -23.49 -10.08
C VAL A 485 -54.27 -23.88 -8.85
N ASN A 486 -54.70 -24.83 -8.02
CA ASN A 486 -53.88 -25.34 -6.91
C ASN A 486 -53.19 -26.68 -7.22
N ILE A 487 -53.25 -27.16 -8.46
CA ILE A 487 -52.61 -28.44 -8.84
C ILE A 487 -51.09 -28.30 -8.88
N PRO A 488 -50.50 -27.25 -9.51
CA PRO A 488 -49.08 -26.98 -9.34
C PRO A 488 -48.83 -26.49 -7.92
N ASP A 489 -47.84 -27.05 -7.22
CA ASP A 489 -47.46 -26.57 -5.88
C ASP A 489 -46.90 -25.13 -5.93
N GLU A 490 -46.25 -24.77 -7.04
CA GLU A 490 -45.53 -23.51 -7.22
C GLU A 490 -45.81 -22.88 -8.59
N TYR A 491 -46.03 -21.56 -8.61
CA TYR A 491 -46.09 -20.76 -9.84
C TYR A 491 -44.82 -19.92 -10.00
N PRO A 492 -44.20 -19.88 -11.19
CA PRO A 492 -43.02 -19.04 -11.44
C PRO A 492 -43.27 -17.54 -11.18
N TYR A 493 -42.20 -16.81 -10.90
CA TYR A 493 -42.22 -15.34 -10.88
C TYR A 493 -42.86 -14.75 -12.14
N ALA A 494 -43.60 -13.65 -11.96
CA ALA A 494 -44.37 -12.96 -13.00
C ALA A 494 -45.52 -13.78 -13.60
N SER A 495 -45.89 -14.93 -13.02
CA SER A 495 -47.17 -15.57 -13.32
C SER A 495 -48.33 -14.67 -12.90
N VAL A 496 -49.30 -14.51 -13.79
CA VAL A 496 -50.54 -13.75 -13.63
C VAL A 496 -51.71 -14.71 -13.80
N ILE A 497 -52.61 -14.73 -12.82
CA ILE A 497 -53.81 -15.56 -12.79
C ILE A 497 -55.01 -14.61 -12.77
N ALA A 498 -55.77 -14.59 -13.86
CA ALA A 498 -56.95 -13.74 -14.01
C ALA A 498 -58.22 -14.56 -13.80
N PHE A 499 -58.91 -14.29 -12.69
CA PHE A 499 -60.20 -14.89 -12.38
C PHE A 499 -61.31 -14.06 -13.02
N GLN A 500 -62.29 -14.73 -13.62
CA GLN A 500 -63.46 -14.08 -14.22
C GLN A 500 -64.71 -14.34 -13.39
N CYS A 501 -65.53 -13.31 -13.18
CA CYS A 501 -66.85 -13.46 -12.55
C CYS A 501 -67.86 -14.09 -13.53
N THR A 502 -68.87 -14.78 -13.00
CA THR A 502 -70.00 -15.30 -13.81
C THR A 502 -70.75 -14.15 -14.49
N GLU A 503 -71.51 -14.42 -15.55
CA GLU A 503 -72.19 -13.37 -16.35
C GLU A 503 -73.13 -12.48 -15.52
N THR A 504 -73.68 -13.02 -14.43
CA THR A 504 -74.58 -12.35 -13.48
C THR A 504 -73.88 -11.65 -12.32
N SER A 505 -72.54 -11.64 -12.27
CA SER A 505 -71.75 -11.04 -11.19
C SER A 505 -70.56 -10.19 -11.69
N ASP A 506 -70.07 -9.29 -10.84
CA ASP A 506 -68.90 -8.43 -11.05
C ASP A 506 -68.24 -8.12 -9.69
N THR A 507 -66.96 -7.77 -9.67
CA THR A 507 -66.27 -7.30 -8.46
C THR A 507 -66.47 -5.80 -8.19
N GLY A 508 -66.94 -5.05 -9.19
CA GLY A 508 -67.10 -3.59 -9.13
C GLY A 508 -65.79 -2.79 -9.28
N VAL A 509 -64.64 -3.46 -9.39
CA VAL A 509 -63.29 -2.84 -9.49
C VAL A 509 -62.42 -3.43 -10.60
N GLY A 510 -62.95 -4.37 -11.39
CA GLY A 510 -62.25 -5.07 -12.48
C GLY A 510 -61.95 -6.54 -12.17
N GLU A 511 -61.45 -7.29 -13.16
CA GLU A 511 -61.18 -8.72 -13.01
C GLU A 511 -60.18 -8.99 -11.88
N PRO A 512 -60.48 -9.92 -10.94
CA PRO A 512 -59.54 -10.25 -9.88
C PRO A 512 -58.29 -10.94 -10.41
N ILE A 513 -57.16 -10.25 -10.27
CA ILE A 513 -55.87 -10.68 -10.78
C ILE A 513 -54.92 -10.98 -9.62
N ALA A 514 -54.44 -12.22 -9.56
CA ALA A 514 -53.33 -12.63 -8.72
C ALA A 514 -52.04 -12.61 -9.54
N TYR A 515 -51.00 -11.90 -9.09
CA TYR A 515 -49.68 -11.95 -9.73
C TYR A 515 -48.59 -12.30 -8.73
N CYS A 516 -47.65 -13.14 -9.16
CA CYS A 516 -46.52 -13.58 -8.35
C CYS A 516 -45.41 -12.52 -8.37
N LYS A 517 -45.13 -11.92 -7.20
CA LYS A 517 -44.12 -10.87 -7.03
C LYS A 517 -42.70 -11.44 -7.01
N SER A 518 -41.72 -10.56 -7.16
CA SER A 518 -40.29 -10.90 -7.13
C SER A 518 -39.79 -11.36 -5.75
N ASP A 519 -40.58 -11.17 -4.70
CA ASP A 519 -40.34 -11.65 -3.34
C ASP A 519 -40.96 -13.05 -3.07
N GLY A 520 -41.56 -13.68 -4.08
CA GLY A 520 -42.19 -15.01 -3.95
C GLY A 520 -43.52 -15.00 -3.21
N THR A 521 -44.14 -13.83 -3.05
CA THR A 521 -45.49 -13.65 -2.49
C THR A 521 -46.51 -13.30 -3.57
N TRP A 522 -47.78 -13.65 -3.33
CA TRP A 522 -48.87 -13.16 -4.15
C TRP A 522 -49.17 -11.69 -3.84
N ASN A 523 -49.60 -10.94 -4.84
CA ASN A 523 -50.08 -9.56 -4.65
C ASN A 523 -51.31 -9.46 -3.74
N ILE A 524 -52.10 -10.53 -3.67
CA ILE A 524 -53.28 -10.66 -2.82
C ILE A 524 -53.07 -11.79 -1.81
N THR A 525 -53.61 -11.58 -0.60
CA THR A 525 -53.57 -12.58 0.48
C THR A 525 -54.83 -13.46 0.52
N GLN A 526 -55.93 -13.00 -0.10
CA GLN A 526 -57.19 -13.74 -0.24
C GLN A 526 -57.87 -13.37 -1.56
N LEU A 527 -58.55 -14.34 -2.17
CA LEU A 527 -59.35 -14.10 -3.37
C LEU A 527 -60.60 -13.26 -3.03
N PRO A 528 -60.83 -12.12 -3.71
CA PRO A 528 -62.04 -11.33 -3.52
C PRO A 528 -63.28 -12.10 -3.99
N SER A 529 -64.48 -11.69 -3.59
CA SER A 529 -65.73 -12.31 -4.04
C SER A 529 -66.34 -11.52 -5.20
N CYS A 530 -66.91 -12.20 -6.20
CA CYS A 530 -67.79 -11.55 -7.17
C CYS A 530 -69.17 -11.29 -6.54
N ILE A 531 -69.70 -10.09 -6.75
CA ILE A 531 -71.00 -9.64 -6.23
C ILE A 531 -72.01 -9.67 -7.39
N GLN A 532 -73.27 -10.00 -7.14
CA GLN A 532 -74.27 -9.98 -8.22
C GLN A 532 -74.43 -8.58 -8.82
N LYS A 533 -74.53 -8.53 -10.15
CA LYS A 533 -74.89 -7.31 -10.88
C LYS A 533 -76.28 -6.89 -10.43
N THR A 534 -76.38 -5.80 -9.67
CA THR A 534 -77.67 -5.16 -9.44
C THR A 534 -78.27 -4.81 -10.80
N ALA A 535 -79.52 -5.22 -11.03
CA ALA A 535 -80.26 -4.96 -12.27
C ALA A 535 -80.04 -3.52 -12.74
N ASN A 536 -79.79 -3.33 -14.05
CA ASN A 536 -79.72 -2.01 -14.65
C ASN A 536 -80.89 -1.18 -14.12
N LEU A 537 -80.59 -0.07 -13.44
CA LEU A 537 -81.63 0.92 -13.15
C LEU A 537 -82.18 1.38 -14.50
N ASP A 538 -83.40 0.95 -14.81
CA ASP A 538 -84.16 1.45 -15.93
C ASP A 538 -84.47 2.92 -15.65
N LEU A 539 -83.62 3.82 -16.16
CA LEU A 539 -83.81 5.26 -16.10
C LEU A 539 -84.79 5.72 -17.18
N ALA A 540 -85.91 5.00 -17.33
CA ALA A 540 -87.07 5.46 -18.08
C ALA A 540 -87.98 6.28 -17.16
N GLY A 541 -87.53 7.48 -16.76
CA GLY A 541 -88.35 8.38 -15.96
C GLY A 541 -87.58 9.60 -15.49
N ARG A 542 -87.84 10.74 -16.12
CA ARG A 542 -87.30 12.06 -15.73
C ARG A 542 -87.65 12.37 -14.27
N LYS A 543 -86.70 12.15 -13.37
CA LYS A 543 -86.45 12.88 -12.12
C LYS A 543 -85.07 12.44 -11.63
N HIS A 544 -84.12 13.37 -11.56
CA HIS A 544 -82.80 13.09 -11.01
C HIS A 544 -82.95 12.56 -9.58
N TYR A 545 -82.52 11.33 -9.35
CA TYR A 545 -82.27 10.85 -8.00
C TYR A 545 -81.00 11.53 -7.51
N VAL A 546 -81.16 12.53 -6.65
CA VAL A 546 -80.07 13.11 -5.87
C VAL A 546 -80.00 12.30 -4.58
N PRO A 547 -78.97 11.47 -4.34
CA PRO A 547 -78.80 10.83 -3.05
C PRO A 547 -78.66 11.91 -1.97
N PRO A 548 -79.15 11.69 -0.74
CA PRO A 548 -78.79 12.58 0.35
C PRO A 548 -77.27 12.56 0.48
N ALA A 549 -76.63 13.74 0.45
CA ALA A 549 -75.21 13.87 0.73
C ALA A 549 -74.97 13.49 2.18
N LYS A 550 -74.78 12.20 2.42
CA LYS A 550 -74.20 11.68 3.65
C LYS A 550 -72.75 11.37 3.32
N GLU A 551 -71.87 12.33 3.61
CA GLU A 551 -70.44 12.05 3.68
C GLU A 551 -70.24 10.83 4.58
N ALA A 552 -69.40 9.88 4.17
CA ALA A 552 -68.93 8.86 5.09
C ALA A 552 -68.24 9.58 6.26
N ASP A 553 -68.66 9.31 7.51
CA ASP A 553 -68.18 9.97 8.73
C ASP A 553 -66.65 9.89 8.94
N SER A 554 -65.91 9.16 8.09
CA SER A 554 -64.45 9.07 8.08
C SER A 554 -63.73 9.91 7.01
N ALA A 555 -64.42 10.45 6.00
CA ALA A 555 -63.80 11.15 4.87
C ALA A 555 -63.18 12.50 5.26
N GLN A 556 -63.80 13.24 6.20
CA GLN A 556 -63.22 14.48 6.73
C GLN A 556 -61.97 14.22 7.60
N SER A 557 -61.86 13.05 8.22
CA SER A 557 -60.71 12.72 9.08
C SER A 557 -59.45 12.32 8.30
N ILE A 558 -59.60 11.56 7.20
CA ILE A 558 -58.47 11.05 6.41
C ILE A 558 -57.87 12.18 5.55
N GLY A 559 -58.70 13.04 4.98
CA GLY A 559 -58.23 14.22 4.24
C GLY A 559 -57.42 15.18 5.10
N ALA A 560 -57.86 15.44 6.34
CA ALA A 560 -57.13 16.28 7.28
C ALA A 560 -55.77 15.66 7.69
N VAL A 561 -55.72 14.36 7.95
CA VAL A 561 -54.48 13.67 8.33
C VAL A 561 -53.46 13.67 7.19
N VAL A 562 -53.88 13.43 5.95
CA VAL A 562 -52.97 13.45 4.79
C VAL A 562 -52.42 14.86 4.54
N ILE A 563 -53.25 15.90 4.68
CA ILE A 563 -52.81 17.29 4.56
C ILE A 563 -51.82 17.64 5.69
N ILE A 564 -52.08 17.21 6.93
CA ILE A 564 -51.16 17.43 8.06
C ILE A 564 -49.81 16.72 7.84
N ILE A 565 -49.82 15.48 7.34
CA ILE A 565 -48.59 14.74 7.05
C ILE A 565 -47.80 15.43 5.92
N LEU A 566 -48.47 15.88 4.85
CA LEU A 566 -47.82 16.61 3.77
C LEU A 566 -47.20 17.91 4.26
N VAL A 567 -47.93 18.71 5.06
CA VAL A 567 -47.40 19.96 5.63
C VAL A 567 -46.23 19.67 6.58
N MET A 568 -46.31 18.65 7.44
CA MET A 568 -45.20 18.26 8.33
C MET A 568 -43.97 17.82 7.55
N PHE A 569 -44.13 17.00 6.50
CA PHE A 569 -43.01 16.58 5.65
C PHE A 569 -42.39 17.76 4.90
N SER A 570 -43.21 18.66 4.36
CA SER A 570 -42.71 19.87 3.68
C SER A 570 -41.97 20.81 4.63
N VAL A 571 -42.47 21.01 5.86
CA VAL A 571 -41.79 21.83 6.87
C VAL A 571 -40.49 21.17 7.32
N LEU A 572 -40.46 19.85 7.52
CA LEU A 572 -39.25 19.11 7.88
C LEU A 572 -38.17 19.20 6.80
N VAL A 573 -38.54 19.12 5.53
CA VAL A 573 -37.60 19.30 4.40
C VAL A 573 -37.05 20.72 4.40
N ILE A 574 -37.89 21.74 4.60
CA ILE A 574 -37.46 23.15 4.68
C ILE A 574 -36.52 23.38 5.88
N VAL A 575 -36.79 22.77 7.04
CA VAL A 575 -35.92 22.87 8.23
C VAL A 575 -34.59 22.14 8.00
N LEU A 576 -34.61 20.97 7.35
CA LEU A 576 -33.39 20.26 6.96
C LEU A 576 -32.53 21.09 6.01
N ASP A 577 -33.14 21.68 4.96
CA ASP A 577 -32.45 22.55 4.01
C ASP A 577 -31.93 23.84 4.66
N LEU A 578 -32.68 24.45 5.59
CA LEU A 578 -32.18 25.60 6.35
C LEU A 578 -31.03 25.23 7.29
N SER A 579 -31.05 24.02 7.86
CA SER A 579 -29.98 23.55 8.74
C SER A 579 -28.68 23.25 7.99
N THR A 580 -28.77 22.66 6.79
CA THR A 580 -27.63 22.42 5.90
C THR A 580 -27.08 23.74 5.36
N LEU A 581 -27.95 24.65 4.91
CA LEU A 581 -27.55 25.98 4.45
C LEU A 581 -26.87 26.79 5.57
N SER A 582 -27.38 26.72 6.81
CA SER A 582 -26.76 27.37 7.98
C SER A 582 -25.37 26.81 8.28
N ARG A 583 -25.21 25.48 8.22
CA ARG A 583 -23.90 24.82 8.39
C ARG A 583 -22.90 25.28 7.33
N ASP A 584 -23.32 25.34 6.08
CA ASP A 584 -22.45 25.69 4.96
C ASP A 584 -22.10 27.18 4.95
N ILE A 585 -23.03 28.07 5.33
CA ILE A 585 -22.74 29.51 5.52
C ILE A 585 -21.75 29.72 6.67
N ASN A 586 -21.85 28.95 7.76
CA ASN A 586 -20.91 29.04 8.88
C ASN A 586 -19.52 28.52 8.51
N LEU A 587 -19.44 27.44 7.73
CA LEU A 587 -18.17 26.95 7.17
C LEU A 587 -17.55 27.98 6.21
N LEU A 588 -18.36 28.59 5.33
CA LEU A 588 -17.92 29.64 4.42
C LEU A 588 -17.39 30.87 5.18
N LYS A 589 -18.10 31.33 6.24
CA LYS A 589 -17.63 32.43 7.11
C LYS A 589 -16.32 32.09 7.81
N THR A 590 -16.16 30.86 8.28
CA THR A 590 -14.94 30.40 8.96
C THR A 590 -13.76 30.36 7.98
N ASN A 591 -13.98 29.86 6.76
CA ASN A 591 -12.98 29.84 5.70
C ASN A 591 -12.62 31.25 5.21
N LEU A 592 -13.59 32.16 5.06
CA LEU A 592 -13.35 33.57 4.73
C LEU A 592 -12.57 34.31 5.83
N LYS A 593 -12.83 34.02 7.11
CA LYS A 593 -12.02 34.55 8.23
C LYS A 593 -10.58 34.05 8.17
N ARG A 594 -10.37 32.74 7.91
CA ARG A 594 -9.03 32.15 7.74
C ARG A 594 -8.27 32.71 6.53
N LEU A 595 -8.97 32.98 5.42
CA LEU A 595 -8.39 33.66 4.25
C LEU A 595 -8.02 35.11 4.52
N LYS A 596 -8.85 35.86 5.27
CA LYS A 596 -8.51 37.22 5.70
C LYS A 596 -7.34 37.27 6.68
N SER A 597 -7.19 36.30 7.59
CA SER A 597 -6.01 36.22 8.48
C SER A 597 -4.74 35.85 7.71
N LEU A 598 -4.83 34.98 6.70
CA LEU A 598 -3.70 34.66 5.81
C LEU A 598 -3.27 35.85 4.95
N LYS A 599 -4.20 36.74 4.54
CA LYS A 599 -3.88 37.97 3.80
C LYS A 599 -3.27 39.09 4.65
N LYS A 600 -3.38 39.03 5.99
CA LYS A 600 -2.72 39.97 6.93
C LYS A 600 -1.32 39.51 7.36
N LEU A 601 -0.89 38.32 6.95
CA LEU A 601 0.41 37.71 7.25
C LEU A 601 1.34 37.66 6.01
N LYS A 602 0.94 38.31 4.92
CA LYS A 602 1.82 38.85 3.86
C LYS A 602 1.81 40.36 4.01
#